data_AF-A0A022XSA1-F1
#
_entry.id   AF-A0A022XSA1-F1
#
_cell.length_a   1.000
_cell.length_b   1.000
_cell.length_c   1.000
_cell.angle_alpha   90.00
_cell.angle_beta   90.00
_cell.angle_gamma   90.00
#
_symmetry.space_group_name_H-M   'P 1'
#
loop_
_entity.id
_entity.type
_entity.pdbx_description
1 polymer ?
#
loop_
_entity_poly.entity_id
_entity_poly.type
_entity_poly.pdbx_seq_one_letter_code
_entity_poly.pdbx_strand_id
1 'polypeptide(L)'
;MVSQKKRLYVALYPSGVTNNAEREYHWAFLVGPKAEDADEVPGKRYHVKNNPFKLWEYEEVVLRKVKNTVSLLAHLLIGKIEDENWLVKILREVPIIQNDESWRCRTWVKNALAAIESDGKAVGTSILDWEKIEAKARSYVADKTAGGRYDTLDKLEHPKPTWDMLENKEKLP
;
A
#
# COMPACT_ATOMS: atom_id res chain seq x y z
N MET A 1 -1.62 -28.99 -1.44
CA MET A 1 -0.52 -28.00 -1.40
C MET A 1 -1.10 -26.61 -1.26
N VAL A 2 -0.66 -25.81 -0.29
CA VAL A 2 -1.15 -24.43 -0.15
C VAL A 2 -0.40 -23.55 -1.13
N SER A 3 -1.09 -22.92 -2.07
CA SER A 3 -0.47 -22.06 -3.08
C SER A 3 0.29 -20.89 -2.43
N GLN A 4 1.58 -20.74 -2.76
CA GLN A 4 2.48 -19.70 -2.27
C GLN A 4 2.35 -18.40 -3.07
N LYS A 5 1.10 -17.99 -3.34
CA LYS A 5 0.78 -16.78 -4.10
C LYS A 5 1.35 -15.56 -3.39
N LYS A 6 1.86 -14.59 -4.15
CA LYS A 6 2.23 -13.28 -3.60
C LYS A 6 0.99 -12.55 -3.06
N ARG A 7 1.26 -11.51 -2.28
CA ARG A 7 0.27 -10.71 -1.55
C ARG A 7 0.31 -9.29 -2.08
N LEU A 8 -0.88 -8.74 -2.28
CA LEU A 8 -1.08 -7.34 -2.64
C LEU A 8 -1.50 -6.59 -1.39
N TYR A 9 -0.78 -5.50 -1.10
CA TYR A 9 -1.06 -4.62 0.02
C TYR A 9 -1.27 -3.19 -0.44
N VAL A 10 -2.09 -2.45 0.30
CA VAL A 10 -2.09 -0.98 0.28
C VAL A 10 -1.29 -0.48 1.48
N ALA A 11 -0.38 0.47 1.25
CA ALA A 11 0.57 0.96 2.24
C ALA A 11 0.46 2.48 2.43
N LEU A 12 0.65 2.89 3.68
CA LEU A 12 0.52 4.28 4.12
C LEU A 12 1.85 4.79 4.65
N TYR A 13 2.23 5.96 4.16
CA TYR A 13 3.43 6.68 4.54
C TYR A 13 3.04 8.11 4.94
N PRO A 14 3.83 8.81 5.75
CA PRO A 14 3.64 10.24 5.97
C PRO A 14 3.80 10.99 4.64
N SER A 15 2.88 11.88 4.29
CA SER A 15 3.03 12.75 3.12
C SER A 15 3.93 13.97 3.38
N GLY A 16 4.16 14.28 4.66
CA GLY A 16 4.78 15.53 5.10
C GLY A 16 3.81 16.72 5.18
N VAL A 17 2.54 16.55 4.77
CA VAL A 17 1.50 17.58 4.92
C VAL A 17 0.87 17.45 6.30
N THR A 18 0.95 18.53 7.08
CA THR A 18 0.30 18.65 8.39
C THR A 18 -1.02 19.42 8.27
N ASN A 19 -1.92 19.25 9.24
CA ASN A 19 -3.20 19.97 9.33
C ASN A 19 -4.16 19.79 8.15
N ASN A 20 -4.03 18.68 7.41
CA ASN A 20 -4.97 18.31 6.35
C ASN A 20 -5.16 16.78 6.35
N ALA A 21 -6.27 16.32 6.93
CA ALA A 21 -6.56 14.90 7.07
C ALA A 21 -6.61 14.16 5.72
N GLU A 22 -7.15 14.79 4.68
CA GLU A 22 -7.21 14.18 3.35
C GLU A 22 -5.81 13.89 2.79
N ARG A 23 -4.88 14.83 3.02
CA ARG A 23 -3.52 14.83 2.47
C ARG A 23 -2.47 14.25 3.41
N GLU A 24 -2.84 13.78 4.59
CA GLU A 24 -1.91 13.32 5.63
C GLU A 24 -1.01 12.16 5.18
N TYR A 25 -1.54 11.31 4.28
CA TYR A 25 -0.86 10.09 3.86
C TYR A 25 -0.46 10.10 2.39
N HIS A 26 0.74 9.57 2.14
CA HIS A 26 1.16 9.08 0.84
C HIS A 26 0.77 7.61 0.71
N TRP A 27 0.17 7.26 -0.43
CA TRP A 27 -0.41 5.94 -0.70
C TRP A 27 0.40 5.19 -1.75
N ALA A 28 0.57 3.89 -1.54
CA ALA A 28 1.28 3.01 -2.45
C ALA A 28 0.70 1.59 -2.43
N PHE A 29 1.02 0.79 -3.44
CA PHE A 29 0.93 -0.66 -3.34
C PHE A 29 2.26 -1.27 -2.92
N LEU A 30 2.17 -2.34 -2.13
CA LEU A 30 3.29 -3.26 -1.92
C LEU A 30 2.92 -4.64 -2.44
N VAL A 31 3.90 -5.28 -3.08
CA VAL A 31 3.82 -6.68 -3.52
C VAL A 31 4.94 -7.47 -2.86
N GLY A 32 4.57 -8.54 -2.17
CA GLY A 32 5.50 -9.37 -1.41
C GLY A 32 5.11 -10.85 -1.40
N PRO A 33 6.01 -11.74 -0.95
CA PRO A 33 5.70 -13.16 -0.76
C PRO A 33 4.64 -13.38 0.32
N LYS A 34 4.02 -14.57 0.32
CA LYS A 34 3.08 -14.99 1.39
C LYS A 34 3.79 -15.24 2.72
N ALA A 35 4.92 -15.95 2.66
CA ALA A 35 5.76 -16.21 3.82
C ALA A 35 6.71 -15.03 3.96
N GLU A 36 6.79 -14.49 5.16
CA GLU A 36 7.42 -13.21 5.42
C GLU A 36 8.14 -13.24 6.79
N ASP A 37 8.55 -14.43 7.18
CA ASP A 37 9.23 -14.83 8.41
C ASP A 37 10.76 -14.81 8.29
N ALA A 38 11.27 -14.59 7.07
CA ALA A 38 12.69 -14.42 6.80
C ALA A 38 13.19 -12.98 7.07
N ASP A 39 14.47 -12.83 7.38
CA ASP A 39 15.11 -11.53 7.61
C ASP A 39 15.10 -10.61 6.38
N GLU A 40 15.17 -11.22 5.20
CA GLU A 40 14.95 -10.58 3.92
C GLU A 40 13.63 -11.07 3.33
N VAL A 41 12.73 -10.12 3.07
CA VAL A 41 11.44 -10.38 2.44
C VAL A 41 11.37 -9.48 1.20
N PRO A 42 11.99 -9.90 0.08
CA PRO A 42 12.06 -9.07 -1.11
C PRO A 42 10.67 -8.80 -1.67
N GLY A 43 10.46 -7.59 -2.16
CA GLY A 43 9.20 -7.18 -2.74
C GLY A 43 9.35 -5.96 -3.63
N LYS A 44 8.23 -5.40 -4.03
CA LYS A 44 8.18 -4.18 -4.84
C LYS A 44 7.16 -3.20 -4.29
N ARG A 45 7.49 -1.91 -4.37
CA ARG A 45 6.55 -0.81 -4.15
C ARG A 45 6.19 -0.18 -5.48
N TYR A 46 4.90 0.08 -5.65
CA TYR A 46 4.36 0.79 -6.80
C TYR A 46 3.61 2.02 -6.29
N HIS A 47 3.99 3.20 -6.75
CA HIS A 47 3.33 4.43 -6.35
C HIS A 47 3.52 5.52 -7.39
N VAL A 48 2.74 6.58 -7.23
CA VAL A 48 2.99 7.84 -7.91
C VAL A 48 3.42 8.90 -6.92
N LYS A 49 4.38 9.74 -7.30
CA LYS A 49 4.94 10.80 -6.45
C LYS A 49 5.15 12.05 -7.29
N ASN A 50 5.36 13.19 -6.63
CA ASN A 50 5.83 14.37 -7.32
C ASN A 50 7.36 14.29 -7.49
N ASN A 51 7.82 14.59 -8.70
CA ASN A 51 9.23 14.81 -8.99
C ASN A 51 9.67 16.23 -8.57
N PRO A 52 10.96 16.60 -8.68
CA PRO A 52 11.43 17.94 -8.33
C PRO A 52 10.74 19.11 -9.06
N PHE A 53 10.15 18.84 -10.23
CA PHE A 53 9.37 19.80 -11.02
C PHE A 53 7.88 19.82 -10.65
N LYS A 54 7.49 19.15 -9.57
CA LYS A 54 6.10 18.99 -9.10
C LYS A 54 5.18 18.23 -10.06
N LEU A 55 5.74 17.57 -11.07
CA LEU A 55 4.97 16.68 -11.96
C LEU A 55 4.81 15.31 -11.31
N TRP A 56 3.66 14.69 -11.53
CA TRP A 56 3.41 13.34 -11.05
C TRP A 56 4.16 12.30 -11.90
N GLU A 57 4.85 11.37 -11.26
CA GLU A 57 5.57 10.28 -11.90
C GLU A 57 5.23 8.95 -11.23
N TYR A 58 5.16 7.88 -12.02
CA TYR A 58 5.04 6.51 -11.52
C TYR A 58 6.42 5.93 -11.26
N GLU A 59 6.56 5.21 -10.15
CA GLU A 59 7.81 4.61 -9.71
C GLU A 59 7.59 3.16 -9.26
N GLU A 60 8.47 2.26 -9.70
CA GLU A 60 8.61 0.90 -9.20
C GLU A 60 9.91 0.78 -8.40
N VAL A 61 9.79 0.52 -7.11
CA VAL A 61 10.95 0.41 -6.23
C VAL A 61 11.12 -1.04 -5.79
N VAL A 62 12.27 -1.63 -6.07
CA VAL A 62 12.66 -2.93 -5.51
C VAL A 62 13.01 -2.74 -4.04
N LEU A 63 12.43 -3.59 -3.19
CA LEU A 63 12.59 -3.53 -1.74
C LEU A 63 13.24 -4.82 -1.24
N ARG A 64 14.22 -4.67 -0.33
CA ARG A 64 14.80 -5.82 0.39
C ARG A 64 13.89 -6.35 1.50
N LYS A 65 13.14 -5.45 2.15
CA LYS A 65 12.20 -5.77 3.23
C LYS A 65 10.86 -5.07 3.00
N VAL A 66 9.94 -5.76 2.31
CA VAL A 66 8.62 -5.21 1.96
C VAL A 66 7.79 -4.84 3.19
N LYS A 67 7.97 -5.56 4.30
CA LYS A 67 7.28 -5.33 5.58
C LYS A 67 7.72 -4.11 6.37
N ASN A 68 8.93 -3.63 6.11
CA ASN A 68 9.56 -2.64 6.97
C ASN A 68 10.33 -1.63 6.12
N THR A 69 9.64 -1.08 5.13
CA THR A 69 10.20 0.01 4.34
C THR A 69 10.33 1.26 5.19
N VAL A 70 11.31 2.10 4.87
CA VAL A 70 11.55 3.37 5.56
C VAL A 70 10.25 4.19 5.62
N SER A 71 9.92 4.67 6.82
CA SER A 71 8.75 5.50 7.11
C SER A 71 7.38 4.87 6.84
N LEU A 72 7.28 3.54 6.71
CA LEU A 72 5.98 2.86 6.62
C LEU A 72 5.22 2.99 7.95
N LEU A 73 3.99 3.50 7.88
CA LEU A 73 3.07 3.59 9.03
C LEU A 73 2.33 2.27 9.19
N ALA A 74 1.64 1.84 8.14
CA ALA A 74 0.93 0.57 8.11
C ALA A 74 0.78 0.05 6.68
N HIS A 75 0.53 -1.24 6.57
CA HIS A 75 0.10 -1.86 5.32
C HIS A 75 -1.03 -2.86 5.54
N LEU A 76 -1.94 -2.92 4.58
CA LEU A 76 -3.17 -3.69 4.65
C LEU A 76 -3.14 -4.76 3.57
N LEU A 77 -3.23 -6.03 3.93
CA LEU A 77 -3.38 -7.12 2.97
C LEU A 77 -4.78 -7.04 2.37
N ILE A 78 -4.85 -6.75 1.08
CA ILE A 78 -6.11 -6.59 0.35
C ILE A 78 -6.33 -7.67 -0.70
N GLY A 79 -5.33 -8.48 -1.06
CA GLY A 79 -5.52 -9.49 -2.09
C GLY A 79 -4.41 -10.53 -2.22
N LYS A 80 -4.78 -11.65 -2.85
CA LYS A 80 -3.87 -12.71 -3.28
C LYS A 80 -3.63 -12.56 -4.78
N ILE A 81 -2.37 -12.45 -5.18
CA ILE A 81 -1.99 -12.23 -6.58
C ILE A 81 -2.01 -13.55 -7.33
N GLU A 82 -2.68 -13.57 -8.49
CA GLU A 82 -2.73 -14.73 -9.40
C GLU A 82 -1.68 -14.59 -10.49
N ASP A 83 -1.57 -13.39 -11.08
CA ASP A 83 -0.57 -13.05 -12.10
C ASP A 83 0.05 -11.69 -11.79
N GLU A 84 1.30 -11.70 -11.32
CA GLU A 84 2.03 -10.48 -10.98
C GLU A 84 2.44 -9.68 -12.23
N ASN A 85 2.77 -10.34 -13.34
CA ASN A 85 3.14 -9.63 -14.56
C ASN A 85 1.94 -8.87 -15.11
N TRP A 86 0.76 -9.49 -15.03
CA TRP A 86 -0.49 -8.86 -15.42
C TRP A 86 -0.87 -7.72 -14.46
N LEU A 87 -0.73 -7.92 -13.15
CA LEU A 87 -0.90 -6.84 -12.17
C LEU A 87 -0.01 -5.63 -12.49
N VAL A 88 1.29 -5.86 -12.72
CA VAL A 88 2.25 -4.79 -13.04
C VAL A 88 1.88 -4.07 -14.33
N LYS A 89 1.45 -4.81 -15.36
CA LYS A 89 0.96 -4.21 -16.60
C LYS A 89 -0.20 -3.25 -16.32
N ILE A 90 -1.20 -3.68 -15.56
CA ILE A 90 -2.34 -2.83 -15.19
C ILE A 90 -1.85 -1.57 -14.47
N LEU A 91 -0.98 -1.71 -13.46
CA LEU A 91 -0.48 -0.57 -12.67
C LEU A 91 0.25 0.48 -13.53
N ARG A 92 1.00 0.04 -14.55
CA ARG A 92 1.70 0.93 -15.49
C ARG A 92 0.76 1.67 -16.44
N GLU A 93 -0.38 1.08 -16.75
CA GLU A 93 -1.36 1.62 -17.70
C GLU A 93 -2.35 2.60 -17.04
N VAL A 94 -2.42 2.65 -15.70
CA VAL A 94 -3.26 3.61 -14.98
C VAL A 94 -2.83 5.05 -15.33
N PRO A 95 -3.74 5.90 -15.85
CA PRO A 95 -3.40 7.26 -16.25
C PRO A 95 -2.88 8.12 -15.09
N ILE A 96 -1.82 8.87 -15.37
CA ILE A 96 -1.30 9.93 -14.51
C ILE A 96 -1.78 11.28 -15.05
N ILE A 97 -2.56 12.00 -14.26
CA ILE A 97 -3.13 13.28 -14.68
C ILE A 97 -2.26 14.41 -14.11
N GLN A 98 -1.70 15.22 -15.01
CA GLN A 98 -0.93 16.40 -14.67
C GLN A 98 -1.84 17.62 -14.57
N ASN A 99 -1.39 18.63 -13.82
CA ASN A 99 -2.07 19.94 -13.73
C ASN A 99 -3.52 19.89 -13.22
N ASP A 100 -3.90 18.83 -12.52
CA ASP A 100 -5.18 18.71 -11.83
C ASP A 100 -4.93 18.85 -10.32
N GLU A 101 -5.50 19.91 -9.73
CA GLU A 101 -5.32 20.21 -8.31
C GLU A 101 -5.98 19.18 -7.39
N SER A 102 -6.95 18.40 -7.87
CA SER A 102 -7.61 17.32 -7.12
C SER A 102 -6.88 15.98 -7.25
N TRP A 103 -5.98 15.82 -8.23
CA TRP A 103 -5.30 14.56 -8.49
C TRP A 103 -4.15 14.31 -7.51
N ARG A 104 -4.10 13.09 -6.96
CA ARG A 104 -3.16 12.67 -5.91
C ARG A 104 -2.74 11.22 -6.08
N CYS A 105 -1.73 10.78 -5.32
CA CYS A 105 -1.39 9.35 -5.19
C CYS A 105 -2.57 8.49 -4.70
N ARG A 106 -3.42 9.05 -3.84
CA ARG A 106 -4.70 8.45 -3.44
C ARG A 106 -5.59 8.15 -4.65
N THR A 107 -5.75 9.12 -5.56
CA THR A 107 -6.55 8.99 -6.78
C THR A 107 -5.99 7.90 -7.69
N TRP A 108 -4.67 7.82 -7.83
CA TRP A 108 -4.03 6.77 -8.60
C TRP A 108 -4.28 5.37 -8.00
N VAL A 109 -4.18 5.21 -6.68
CA VAL A 109 -4.50 3.92 -6.02
C VAL A 109 -5.96 3.54 -6.23
N LYS A 110 -6.90 4.48 -6.07
CA LYS A 110 -8.33 4.26 -6.36
C LYS A 110 -8.56 3.79 -7.80
N ASN A 111 -7.96 4.46 -8.77
CA ASN A 111 -8.10 4.12 -10.19
C ASN A 111 -7.45 2.76 -10.51
N ALA A 112 -6.31 2.46 -9.91
CA ALA A 112 -5.63 1.18 -10.06
C ALA A 112 -6.48 0.01 -9.53
N LEU A 113 -7.12 0.16 -8.37
CA LEU A 113 -8.02 -0.85 -7.82
C LEU A 113 -9.21 -1.10 -8.75
N ALA A 114 -9.82 -0.04 -9.29
CA ALA A 114 -10.91 -0.16 -10.26
C ALA A 114 -10.46 -0.87 -11.55
N ALA A 115 -9.23 -0.60 -12.02
CA ALA A 115 -8.66 -1.27 -13.19
C ALA A 115 -8.37 -2.76 -12.92
N ILE A 116 -7.85 -3.10 -11.74
CA ILE A 116 -7.63 -4.49 -11.31
C ILE A 116 -8.96 -5.25 -11.23
N GLU A 117 -10.00 -4.62 -10.66
CA GLU A 117 -11.34 -5.20 -10.55
C GLU A 117 -11.97 -5.43 -11.92
N SER A 118 -11.89 -4.44 -12.81
CA SER A 118 -12.44 -4.54 -14.18
C SER A 118 -11.73 -5.59 -15.04
N ASP A 119 -10.43 -5.82 -14.84
CA ASP A 119 -9.68 -6.83 -15.56
C ASP A 119 -9.99 -8.26 -15.09
N GLY A 120 -10.11 -8.45 -13.77
CA GLY A 120 -10.52 -9.72 -13.17
C GLY A 120 -9.52 -10.87 -13.27
N LYS A 121 -8.26 -10.64 -13.71
CA LYS A 121 -7.25 -11.71 -13.89
C LYS A 121 -6.05 -11.59 -12.95
N ALA A 122 -5.68 -10.38 -12.57
CA ALA A 122 -4.46 -10.14 -11.79
C ALA A 122 -4.51 -10.69 -10.35
N VAL A 123 -5.70 -10.71 -9.73
CA VAL A 123 -5.90 -11.10 -8.33
C VAL A 123 -7.06 -12.09 -8.17
N GLY A 124 -6.94 -12.95 -7.16
CA GLY A 124 -7.98 -13.92 -6.79
C GLY A 124 -8.82 -13.36 -5.64
N THR A 125 -8.83 -14.05 -4.50
CA THR A 125 -9.47 -13.53 -3.26
C THR A 125 -8.92 -12.15 -2.92
N SER A 126 -9.77 -11.14 -2.96
CA SER A 126 -9.39 -9.74 -2.79
C SER A 126 -10.54 -8.87 -2.27
N ILE A 127 -10.18 -7.71 -1.73
CA ILE A 127 -11.05 -6.58 -1.45
C ILE A 127 -10.48 -5.42 -2.27
N LEU A 128 -11.24 -4.94 -3.24
CA LEU A 128 -10.81 -3.88 -4.17
C LEU A 128 -11.61 -2.58 -4.03
N ASP A 129 -12.59 -2.56 -3.12
CA ASP A 129 -13.37 -1.37 -2.78
C ASP A 129 -12.49 -0.32 -2.09
N TRP A 130 -12.15 0.73 -2.84
CA TRP A 130 -11.29 1.81 -2.36
C TRP A 130 -11.82 2.48 -1.09
N GLU A 131 -13.11 2.77 -1.01
CA GLU A 131 -13.68 3.51 0.11
C GLU A 131 -13.58 2.69 1.41
N LYS A 132 -13.79 1.36 1.31
CA LYS A 132 -13.57 0.44 2.45
C LYS A 132 -12.10 0.35 2.86
N ILE A 133 -11.20 0.23 1.89
CA ILE A 133 -9.76 0.11 2.15
C ILE A 133 -9.24 1.39 2.80
N GLU A 134 -9.59 2.54 2.25
CA GLU A 134 -9.16 3.83 2.77
C GLU A 134 -9.67 4.08 4.18
N ALA A 135 -10.97 3.89 4.40
CA ALA A 135 -11.56 4.12 5.72
C ALA A 135 -10.86 3.27 6.78
N LYS A 136 -10.64 1.97 6.49
CA LYS A 136 -9.96 1.06 7.40
C LYS A 136 -8.50 1.42 7.60
N ALA A 137 -7.79 1.80 6.54
CA ALA A 137 -6.38 2.16 6.61
C ALA A 137 -6.16 3.41 7.47
N ARG A 138 -6.97 4.45 7.25
CA ARG A 138 -6.91 5.69 8.03
C ARG A 138 -7.24 5.43 9.50
N SER A 139 -8.32 4.71 9.79
CA SER A 139 -8.70 4.41 11.16
C SER A 139 -7.59 3.61 11.86
N TYR A 140 -7.01 2.62 11.16
CA TYR A 140 -5.97 1.78 11.72
C TYR A 140 -4.69 2.57 12.06
N VAL A 141 -4.23 3.45 11.16
CA VAL A 141 -3.07 4.31 11.46
C VAL A 141 -3.37 5.29 12.59
N ALA A 142 -4.59 5.85 12.64
CA ALA A 142 -5.02 6.72 13.72
C ALA A 142 -5.02 5.99 15.08
N ASP A 143 -5.56 4.77 15.14
CA ASP A 143 -5.57 3.94 16.35
C ASP A 143 -4.14 3.63 16.81
N LYS A 144 -3.24 3.29 15.88
CA LYS A 144 -1.82 3.06 16.19
C LYS A 144 -1.12 4.32 16.70
N THR A 145 -1.44 5.46 16.12
CA THR A 145 -0.90 6.75 16.55
C THR A 145 -1.38 7.09 17.96
N ALA A 146 -2.68 6.97 18.23
CA ALA A 146 -3.25 7.21 19.56
C ALA A 146 -2.71 6.23 20.62
N GLY A 147 -2.41 4.98 20.22
CA GLY A 147 -1.73 3.99 21.07
C GLY A 147 -0.22 4.22 21.22
N GLY A 148 0.32 5.30 20.66
CA GLY A 148 1.73 5.67 20.76
C GLY A 148 2.69 4.73 20.03
N ARG A 149 2.24 4.07 18.94
CA ARG A 149 3.02 3.11 18.15
C ARG A 149 4.27 3.74 17.54
N TYR A 150 4.30 5.06 17.37
CA TYR A 150 5.36 5.79 16.65
C TYR A 150 6.15 6.77 17.54
N ASP A 151 5.95 6.73 18.87
CA ASP A 151 6.47 7.75 19.80
C ASP A 151 7.94 7.59 20.16
N THR A 152 8.48 6.37 20.05
CA THR A 152 9.85 6.05 20.49
C THR A 152 10.61 5.29 19.41
N LEU A 153 11.95 5.45 19.40
CA LEU A 153 12.82 4.73 18.47
C LEU A 153 12.67 3.21 18.60
N ASP A 154 12.64 2.70 19.84
CA ASP A 154 12.40 1.28 20.15
C ASP A 154 11.12 0.75 19.47
N LYS A 155 9.99 1.46 19.64
CA LYS A 155 8.74 1.07 18.97
C LYS A 155 8.88 1.15 17.46
N LEU A 156 9.56 2.15 16.91
CA LEU A 156 9.75 2.28 15.45
C LEU A 156 10.54 1.12 14.84
N GLU A 157 11.38 0.43 15.61
CA GLU A 157 12.12 -0.76 15.18
C GLU A 157 11.25 -2.02 15.09
N HIS A 158 10.13 -2.08 15.81
CA HIS A 158 9.19 -3.19 15.72
C HIS A 158 8.61 -3.36 14.30
N PRO A 159 8.24 -4.59 13.89
CA PRO A 159 7.56 -4.85 12.62
C PRO A 159 6.39 -3.91 12.39
N LYS A 160 6.23 -3.42 11.15
CA LYS A 160 5.22 -2.40 10.89
C LYS A 160 3.79 -2.96 11.03
N PRO A 161 2.87 -2.16 11.59
CA PRO A 161 1.47 -2.53 11.75
C PRO A 161 0.88 -3.12 10.46
N THR A 162 0.31 -4.32 10.59
CA THR A 162 -0.21 -5.10 9.46
C THR A 162 -1.65 -5.53 9.75
N TRP A 163 -2.57 -5.10 8.90
CA TRP A 163 -3.95 -5.56 8.95
C TRP A 163 -4.25 -6.51 7.79
N ASP A 164 -4.88 -7.65 8.06
CA ASP A 164 -5.42 -8.54 7.05
C ASP A 164 -6.88 -8.20 6.81
N MET A 165 -7.18 -7.55 5.67
CA MET A 165 -8.56 -7.23 5.33
C MET A 165 -9.36 -8.46 4.90
N LEU A 166 -8.71 -9.50 4.38
CA LEU A 166 -9.38 -10.73 3.93
C LEU A 166 -9.90 -11.55 5.12
N GLU A 167 -9.16 -11.55 6.23
CA GLU A 167 -9.55 -12.20 7.48
C GLU A 167 -10.14 -11.21 8.51
N ASN A 168 -10.21 -9.93 8.16
CA ASN A 168 -10.62 -8.81 9.02
C ASN A 168 -9.95 -8.84 10.40
N LYS A 169 -8.62 -8.96 10.44
CA LYS A 169 -7.87 -9.01 11.70
C LYS A 169 -6.48 -8.41 11.61
N GLU A 170 -5.98 -7.97 12.74
CA GLU A 170 -4.58 -7.59 12.88
C GLU A 170 -3.67 -8.83 12.81
N LYS A 171 -2.57 -8.73 12.05
CA LYS A 171 -1.52 -9.75 11.96
C LYS A 171 -0.29 -9.36 12.76
N LEU A 172 0.07 -8.07 12.72
CA LEU A 172 1.21 -7.51 13.43
C LEU A 172 0.81 -6.15 14.00
N PRO A 173 1.00 -5.90 15.31
CA PRO A 173 0.57 -4.67 15.97
C PRO A 173 1.49 -3.45 15.76
#